data_AF-A0A3C2ABI7-F1
#
_entry.id   AF-A0A3C2ABI7-F1
#
_cell.length_a   1.000
_cell.length_b   1.000
_cell.length_c   1.000
_cell.angle_alpha   90.00
_cell.angle_beta   90.00
_cell.angle_gamma   90.00
#
_symmetry.space_group_name_H-M   'P 1'
#
loop_
_entity.id
_entity.type
_entity.pdbx_description
1 polymer ?
#
loop_
_entity_poly.entity_id
_entity_poly.type
_entity_poly.pdbx_seq_one_letter_code
_entity_poly.pdbx_strand_id
1 'polypeptide(L)'
;LAGTPYQTNDGWATAYWDRSYERLVGGINDVVRQLEATPAENLEDKPAQLAIANIWKVFIFHRLTDFWGDIPYSQAGQGVEGILQPEYDGQAAIYADMLSTLESAAADLSAGENAFGDADLIYGGDQGQWLQFANSLRLRLAMRLSNANPGLAEQHVAAVSSQPLIEANADNARMLHITGDQFDVGTNGSNAPIVAEFNGNYISASMMGLLVNDAADAADDDPRLPVYALPNAAGDYVGLPNGSGALIGEGESFSLPNYQSHPNGGTPLFALEADAMFLSAAEVAFLKAEAVVRG
;
A
#
# COMPACT_ATOMS: atom_id res chain seq x y z
N LEU A 1 -2.86 -11.63 11.05
CA LEU A 1 -2.50 -12.97 11.55
C LEU A 1 -3.74 -13.58 12.18
N ALA A 2 -4.07 -14.82 11.83
CA ALA A 2 -5.17 -15.54 12.48
C ALA A 2 -4.78 -15.94 13.91
N GLY A 3 -5.75 -16.26 14.75
CA GLY A 3 -5.51 -16.72 16.12
C GLY A 3 -5.24 -15.65 17.19
N THR A 4 -4.75 -14.45 16.86
CA THR A 4 -4.46 -13.42 17.88
C THR A 4 -5.73 -12.72 18.36
N PRO A 5 -6.01 -12.66 19.69
CA PRO A 5 -7.01 -11.74 20.22
C PRO A 5 -6.58 -10.30 19.97
N TYR A 6 -7.51 -9.33 19.97
CA TYR A 6 -7.27 -7.90 19.75
C TYR A 6 -6.44 -7.22 20.87
N GLN A 7 -5.38 -7.87 21.32
CA GLN A 7 -4.43 -7.35 22.29
C GLN A 7 -3.51 -6.35 21.60
N THR A 8 -3.48 -5.13 22.13
CA THR A 8 -2.55 -4.11 21.68
C THR A 8 -1.16 -4.41 22.23
N ASN A 9 -0.14 -4.16 21.41
CA ASN A 9 1.23 -4.14 21.85
C ASN A 9 1.75 -2.71 21.65
N ASP A 10 1.80 -1.96 22.74
CA ASP A 10 2.19 -0.55 22.72
C ASP A 10 3.60 -0.38 22.13
N GLY A 11 4.53 -1.30 22.43
CA GLY A 11 5.87 -1.27 21.86
C GLY A 11 5.88 -1.39 20.32
N TRP A 12 5.01 -2.20 19.74
CA TRP A 12 4.88 -2.32 18.28
C TRP A 12 4.19 -1.11 17.66
N ALA A 13 3.12 -0.62 18.29
CA ALA A 13 2.42 0.58 17.83
C ALA A 13 3.35 1.81 17.84
N THR A 14 4.08 2.01 18.93
CA THR A 14 5.11 3.05 19.05
C THR A 14 6.23 2.85 18.03
N ALA A 15 6.72 1.64 17.82
CA ALA A 15 7.76 1.39 16.83
C ALA A 15 7.32 1.74 15.40
N TYR A 16 6.06 1.48 15.02
CA TYR A 16 5.55 1.87 13.71
C TYR A 16 5.38 3.39 13.60
N TRP A 17 4.86 4.04 14.65
CA TRP A 17 4.75 5.50 14.72
C TRP A 17 6.12 6.18 14.58
N ASP A 18 7.07 5.82 15.43
CA ASP A 18 8.41 6.43 15.49
C ASP A 18 9.14 6.26 14.15
N ARG A 19 9.17 5.04 13.61
CA ARG A 19 9.81 4.78 12.30
C ARG A 19 9.14 5.57 11.18
N SER A 20 7.82 5.71 11.22
CA SER A 20 7.09 6.47 10.19
C SER A 20 7.43 7.95 10.25
N TYR A 21 7.39 8.56 11.43
CA TYR A 21 7.68 9.99 11.57
C TYR A 21 9.14 10.34 11.36
N GLU A 22 10.04 9.54 11.95
CA GLU A 22 11.49 9.77 11.88
C GLU A 22 12.01 9.58 10.46
N ARG A 23 11.61 8.49 9.78
CA ARG A 23 12.20 8.12 8.48
C ARG A 23 11.36 8.56 7.29
N LEU A 24 10.06 8.29 7.31
CA LEU A 24 9.21 8.50 6.13
C LEU A 24 8.74 9.95 6.05
N VAL A 25 8.10 10.46 7.12
CA VAL A 25 7.54 11.81 7.15
C VAL A 25 8.65 12.87 7.12
N GLY A 26 9.66 12.73 7.97
CA GLY A 26 10.82 13.62 7.97
C GLY A 26 11.52 13.66 6.61
N GLY A 27 11.79 12.48 6.03
CA GLY A 27 12.44 12.37 4.73
C GLY A 27 11.63 12.98 3.58
N ILE A 28 10.34 12.63 3.46
CA ILE A 28 9.52 13.12 2.34
C ILE A 28 9.25 14.62 2.42
N ASN A 29 8.99 15.16 3.62
CA ASN A 29 8.80 16.60 3.79
C ASN A 29 10.10 17.37 3.54
N ASP A 30 11.26 16.80 3.88
CA ASP A 30 12.55 17.41 3.54
C ASP A 30 12.79 17.44 2.03
N VAL A 31 12.47 16.36 1.30
CA VAL A 31 12.54 16.33 -0.17
C VAL A 31 11.64 17.40 -0.79
N VAL A 32 10.37 17.46 -0.40
CA VAL A 32 9.42 18.47 -0.91
C VAL A 32 9.95 19.88 -0.63
N ARG A 33 10.39 20.15 0.61
CA ARG A 33 10.95 21.45 1.01
C ARG A 33 12.19 21.83 0.20
N GLN A 34 13.11 20.89 -0.05
CA GLN A 34 14.30 21.14 -0.86
C GLN A 34 13.96 21.44 -2.32
N LEU A 35 13.03 20.68 -2.91
CA LEU A 35 12.56 20.92 -4.28
C LEU A 35 11.89 22.29 -4.38
N GLU A 36 11.00 22.65 -3.45
CA GLU A 36 10.34 23.95 -3.39
C GLU A 36 11.34 25.11 -3.29
N ALA A 37 12.32 25.00 -2.38
CA ALA A 37 13.32 26.03 -2.12
C ALA A 37 14.35 26.20 -3.25
N THR A 38 14.59 25.16 -4.05
CA THR A 38 15.57 25.22 -5.13
C THR A 38 15.00 26.01 -6.32
N PRO A 39 15.68 27.05 -6.84
CA PRO A 39 15.19 27.82 -7.99
C PRO A 39 14.95 26.93 -9.21
N ALA A 40 13.88 27.21 -9.98
CA ALA A 40 13.46 26.36 -11.10
C ALA A 40 14.53 26.22 -12.19
N GLU A 41 15.37 27.25 -12.39
CA GLU A 41 16.50 27.22 -13.32
C GLU A 41 17.60 26.21 -12.92
N ASN A 42 17.59 25.72 -11.68
CA ASN A 42 18.56 24.76 -11.16
C ASN A 42 17.99 23.34 -11.04
N LEU A 43 16.73 23.12 -11.42
CA LEU A 43 16.07 21.82 -11.40
C LEU A 43 15.45 21.52 -12.76
N GLU A 44 15.93 20.47 -13.40
CA GLU A 44 15.25 19.92 -14.57
C GLU A 44 13.90 19.34 -14.14
N ASP A 45 12.85 19.76 -14.83
CA ASP A 45 11.48 19.27 -14.62
C ASP A 45 11.01 19.31 -13.15
N LYS A 46 11.30 20.44 -12.48
CA LYS A 46 10.86 20.71 -11.10
C LYS A 46 9.37 20.39 -10.85
N PRO A 47 8.42 20.72 -11.74
CA PRO A 47 7.01 20.38 -11.54
C PRO A 47 6.78 18.86 -11.38
N ALA A 48 7.32 18.04 -12.29
CA ALA A 48 7.17 16.58 -12.20
C ALA A 48 7.86 16.01 -10.94
N GLN A 49 9.03 16.54 -10.56
CA GLN A 49 9.71 16.12 -9.34
C GLN A 49 8.89 16.41 -8.08
N LEU A 50 8.28 17.60 -7.99
CA LEU A 50 7.38 17.96 -6.90
C LEU A 50 6.11 17.13 -6.91
N ALA A 51 5.54 16.85 -8.09
CA ALA A 51 4.37 16.00 -8.23
C ALA A 51 4.63 14.60 -7.64
N ILE A 52 5.74 13.96 -8.02
CA ILE A 52 6.11 12.62 -7.55
C ILE A 52 6.38 12.62 -6.04
N ALA A 53 7.11 13.63 -5.52
CA ALA A 53 7.34 13.77 -4.09
C ALA A 53 6.02 13.93 -3.32
N ASN A 54 5.08 14.72 -3.85
CA ASN A 54 3.77 14.91 -3.25
C ASN A 54 2.88 13.66 -3.32
N ILE A 55 2.95 12.87 -4.41
CA ILE A 55 2.25 11.57 -4.49
C ILE A 55 2.74 10.65 -3.38
N TRP A 56 4.06 10.56 -3.17
CA TRP A 56 4.63 9.78 -2.07
C TRP A 56 4.24 10.31 -0.69
N LYS A 57 4.25 11.64 -0.52
CA LYS A 57 3.80 12.28 0.72
C LYS A 57 2.36 11.87 1.05
N VAL A 58 1.47 11.94 0.07
CA VAL A 58 0.08 11.48 0.23
C VAL A 58 0.00 9.97 0.53
N PHE A 59 0.78 9.15 -0.18
CA PHE A 59 0.85 7.71 0.08
C PHE A 59 1.24 7.38 1.52
N ILE A 60 2.25 8.07 2.05
CA ILE A 60 2.72 7.91 3.42
C ILE A 60 1.63 8.37 4.40
N PHE A 61 1.12 9.58 4.25
CA PHE A 61 0.20 10.16 5.22
C PHE A 61 -1.17 9.48 5.25
N HIS A 62 -1.71 9.02 4.11
CA HIS A 62 -3.01 8.33 4.13
C HIS A 62 -2.91 7.05 4.98
N ARG A 63 -1.78 6.32 4.90
CA ARG A 63 -1.56 5.14 5.73
C ARG A 63 -1.53 5.51 7.21
N LEU A 64 -0.83 6.58 7.58
CA LEU A 64 -0.76 7.01 8.98
C LEU A 64 -2.13 7.42 9.51
N THR A 65 -2.86 8.28 8.81
CA THR A 65 -4.19 8.71 9.29
C THR A 65 -5.17 7.54 9.30
N ASP A 66 -5.07 6.57 8.38
CA ASP A 66 -5.90 5.37 8.41
C ASP A 66 -5.68 4.50 9.65
N PHE A 67 -4.48 4.54 10.25
CA PHE A 67 -4.18 3.82 11.49
C PHE A 67 -4.59 4.59 12.75
N TRP A 68 -4.37 5.90 12.79
CA TRP A 68 -4.48 6.68 14.04
C TRP A 68 -5.56 7.76 14.04
N GLY A 69 -6.19 8.04 12.90
CA GLY A 69 -7.12 9.17 12.76
C GLY A 69 -6.36 10.49 12.67
N ASP A 70 -6.54 11.34 13.66
CA ASP A 70 -5.89 12.65 13.73
C ASP A 70 -4.39 12.47 14.01
N ILE A 71 -3.55 13.18 13.27
CA ILE A 71 -2.10 13.04 13.31
C ILE A 71 -1.40 14.36 12.98
N PRO A 72 -0.13 14.56 13.37
CA PRO A 72 0.68 15.65 12.83
C PRO A 72 0.82 15.55 11.31
N TYR A 73 0.31 16.54 10.57
CA TYR A 73 0.33 16.52 9.11
C TYR A 73 0.92 17.82 8.53
N SER A 74 0.24 18.95 8.74
CA SER A 74 0.57 20.25 8.16
C SER A 74 1.87 20.82 8.72
N GLN A 75 2.18 20.53 9.99
CA GLN A 75 3.40 20.95 10.70
C GLN A 75 4.45 19.84 10.81
N ALA A 76 4.19 18.65 10.27
CA ALA A 76 5.06 17.51 10.46
C ALA A 76 6.38 17.66 9.70
N GLY A 77 7.49 17.20 10.29
CA GLY A 77 8.82 17.28 9.66
C GLY A 77 9.45 18.68 9.63
N GLN A 78 8.83 19.69 10.25
CA GLN A 78 9.29 21.09 10.26
C GLN A 78 10.23 21.41 11.44
N GLY A 79 10.96 20.42 11.95
CA GLY A 79 11.88 20.61 13.07
C GLY A 79 13.02 21.59 12.75
N VAL A 80 13.46 21.63 11.49
CA VAL A 80 14.47 22.59 10.99
C VAL A 80 13.96 24.03 10.97
N GLU A 81 12.63 24.22 10.94
CA GLU A 81 11.96 25.53 11.01
C GLU A 81 11.59 25.92 12.45
N GLY A 82 11.94 25.07 13.43
CA GLY A 82 11.72 25.31 14.86
C GLY A 82 10.42 24.73 15.42
N ILE A 83 9.64 23.99 14.63
CA ILE A 83 8.45 23.30 15.12
C ILE A 83 8.84 21.96 15.73
N LEU A 84 9.05 21.96 17.05
CA LEU A 84 9.45 20.76 17.80
C LEU A 84 8.26 19.98 18.38
N GLN A 85 7.07 20.57 18.37
CA GLN A 85 5.82 19.99 18.87
C GLN A 85 4.71 20.27 17.85
N PRO A 86 4.66 19.53 16.73
CA PRO A 86 3.68 19.76 15.70
C PRO A 86 2.26 19.46 16.22
N GLU A 87 1.31 20.31 15.86
CA GLU A 87 -0.10 20.11 16.16
C GLU A 87 -0.67 18.95 15.35
N TYR A 88 -1.76 18.36 15.86
CA TYR A 88 -2.49 17.31 15.18
C TYR A 88 -3.54 17.92 14.28
N ASP A 89 -3.54 17.52 13.02
CA ASP A 89 -4.60 17.88 12.08
C ASP A 89 -5.68 16.80 12.10
N GLY A 90 -6.94 17.23 11.95
CA GLY A 90 -8.08 16.30 11.90
C GLY A 90 -8.07 15.47 10.62
N GLN A 91 -8.40 14.17 10.72
CA GLN A 91 -8.41 13.24 9.57
C GLN A 91 -9.21 13.77 8.37
N ALA A 92 -10.34 14.45 8.60
CA ALA A 92 -11.15 15.02 7.53
C ALA A 92 -10.42 16.13 6.74
N ALA A 93 -9.65 16.98 7.44
CA ALA A 93 -8.86 18.03 6.80
C ALA A 93 -7.67 17.43 6.03
N ILE A 94 -7.02 16.41 6.61
CA ILE A 94 -5.93 15.67 5.97
C ILE A 94 -6.41 15.04 4.65
N TYR A 95 -7.57 14.37 4.65
CA TYR A 95 -8.14 13.77 3.43
C TYR A 95 -8.47 14.79 2.34
N ALA A 96 -9.04 15.94 2.72
CA ALA A 96 -9.33 17.00 1.76
C ALA A 96 -8.06 17.54 1.10
N ASP A 97 -7.00 17.76 1.89
CA ASP A 97 -5.71 18.22 1.39
C ASP A 97 -5.02 17.17 0.50
N MET A 98 -5.03 15.89 0.90
CA MET A 98 -4.46 14.81 0.10
C MET A 98 -5.14 14.67 -1.27
N LEU A 99 -6.46 14.80 -1.34
CA LEU A 99 -7.21 14.73 -2.60
C LEU A 99 -6.90 15.91 -3.53
N SER A 100 -6.78 17.12 -2.98
CA SER A 100 -6.37 18.32 -3.72
C SER A 100 -4.90 18.24 -4.17
N THR A 101 -4.04 17.67 -3.33
CA THR A 101 -2.62 17.48 -3.62
C THR A 101 -2.43 16.50 -4.78
N LEU A 102 -3.15 15.37 -4.78
CA LEU A 102 -3.10 14.40 -5.89
C LEU A 102 -3.66 14.95 -7.19
N GLU A 103 -4.72 15.77 -7.14
CA GLU A 103 -5.23 16.48 -8.32
C GLU A 103 -4.20 17.43 -8.91
N SER A 104 -3.54 18.23 -8.07
CA SER A 104 -2.51 19.16 -8.51
C SER A 104 -1.28 18.43 -9.05
N ALA A 105 -0.81 17.38 -8.35
CA ALA A 105 0.30 16.56 -8.79
C ALA A 105 0.02 15.87 -10.14
N ALA A 106 -1.20 15.37 -10.35
CA ALA A 106 -1.59 14.80 -11.64
C ALA A 106 -1.56 15.83 -12.77
N ALA A 107 -1.91 17.10 -12.51
CA ALA A 107 -1.86 18.16 -13.51
C ALA A 107 -0.43 18.58 -13.91
N ASP A 108 0.54 18.38 -13.02
CA ASP A 108 1.96 18.68 -13.24
C ASP A 108 2.72 17.52 -13.92
N LEU A 109 2.07 16.37 -14.14
CA LEU A 109 2.64 15.22 -14.84
C LEU A 109 2.16 15.14 -16.29
N SER A 110 3.06 14.71 -17.17
CA SER A 110 2.80 14.62 -18.62
C SER A 110 3.30 13.30 -19.21
N ALA A 111 3.38 13.21 -20.54
CA ALA A 111 4.05 12.09 -21.21
C ALA A 111 5.54 12.38 -21.33
N GLY A 112 6.39 11.51 -20.78
CA GLY A 112 7.85 11.65 -20.82
C GLY A 112 8.53 11.06 -19.60
N GLU A 113 9.84 11.26 -19.53
CA GLU A 113 10.68 10.85 -18.39
C GLU A 113 10.86 12.03 -17.43
N ASN A 114 10.80 11.78 -16.13
CA ASN A 114 11.11 12.76 -15.11
C ASN A 114 12.61 12.76 -14.76
N ALA A 115 13.06 13.79 -14.06
CA ALA A 115 14.47 13.99 -13.72
C ALA A 115 15.03 13.07 -12.61
N PHE A 116 14.22 12.20 -11.98
CA PHE A 116 14.74 11.17 -11.08
C PHE A 116 15.40 10.01 -11.83
N GLY A 117 14.95 9.68 -13.04
CA GLY A 117 15.51 8.58 -13.84
C GLY A 117 15.67 7.28 -13.05
N ASP A 118 16.88 6.71 -13.03
CA ASP A 118 17.20 5.46 -12.32
C ASP A 118 17.00 5.52 -10.79
N ALA A 119 16.87 6.70 -10.19
CA ALA A 119 16.54 6.84 -8.77
C ALA A 119 15.06 6.53 -8.47
N ASP A 120 14.20 6.52 -9.49
CA ASP A 120 12.81 6.10 -9.39
C ASP A 120 12.69 4.58 -9.51
N LEU A 121 12.55 3.93 -8.37
CA LEU A 121 12.44 2.47 -8.27
C LEU A 121 11.06 1.91 -8.61
N ILE A 122 10.07 2.77 -8.90
CA ILE A 122 8.69 2.35 -9.18
C ILE A 122 8.46 2.31 -10.68
N TYR A 123 8.73 3.41 -11.37
CA TYR A 123 8.43 3.58 -12.79
C TYR A 123 9.63 4.01 -13.63
N GLY A 124 10.83 4.09 -13.04
CA GLY A 124 12.07 4.37 -13.77
C GLY A 124 12.10 5.73 -14.45
N GLY A 125 11.30 6.69 -14.01
CA GLY A 125 11.18 8.00 -14.64
C GLY A 125 9.84 8.25 -15.35
N ASP A 126 9.05 7.22 -15.65
CA ASP A 126 7.88 7.35 -16.51
C ASP A 126 6.76 8.19 -15.85
N GLN A 127 6.61 9.44 -16.33
CA GLN A 127 5.60 10.37 -15.83
C GLN A 127 4.17 9.92 -16.13
N GLY A 128 3.97 9.19 -17.23
CA GLY A 128 2.66 8.66 -17.61
C GLY A 128 2.17 7.62 -16.61
N GLN A 129 3.06 6.74 -16.14
CA GLN A 129 2.75 5.78 -15.08
C GLN A 129 2.57 6.46 -13.71
N TRP A 130 3.36 7.50 -13.40
CA TRP A 130 3.12 8.33 -12.21
C TRP A 130 1.76 9.04 -12.25
N LEU A 131 1.33 9.53 -13.41
CA LEU A 131 0.01 10.14 -13.61
C LEU A 131 -1.10 9.13 -13.34
N GLN A 132 -0.97 7.91 -13.87
CA GLN A 132 -1.92 6.83 -13.61
C GLN A 132 -1.97 6.47 -12.12
N PHE A 133 -0.82 6.42 -11.44
CA PHE A 133 -0.77 6.14 -10.00
C PHE A 133 -1.40 7.27 -9.17
N ALA A 134 -1.12 8.54 -9.48
CA ALA A 134 -1.71 9.69 -8.80
C ALA A 134 -3.24 9.66 -8.86
N ASN A 135 -3.79 9.46 -10.06
CA ASN A 135 -5.23 9.36 -10.29
C ASN A 135 -5.83 8.13 -9.61
N SER A 136 -5.15 6.98 -9.66
CA SER A 136 -5.66 5.75 -9.05
C SER A 136 -5.63 5.83 -7.51
N LEU A 137 -4.61 6.47 -6.94
CA LEU A 137 -4.55 6.75 -5.51
C LEU A 137 -5.64 7.76 -5.10
N ARG A 138 -5.91 8.78 -5.93
CA ARG A 138 -7.00 9.73 -5.71
C ARG A 138 -8.35 9.01 -5.69
N LEU A 139 -8.57 8.06 -6.61
CA LEU A 139 -9.75 7.20 -6.63
C LEU A 139 -9.86 6.37 -5.33
N ARG A 140 -8.78 5.71 -4.89
CA ARG A 140 -8.74 4.95 -3.63
C ARG A 140 -9.16 5.83 -2.43
N LEU A 141 -8.57 7.02 -2.30
CA LEU A 141 -8.85 7.92 -1.18
C LEU A 141 -10.28 8.50 -1.25
N ALA A 142 -10.78 8.80 -2.43
CA ALA A 142 -12.15 9.26 -2.61
C ALA A 142 -13.17 8.16 -2.22
N MET A 143 -12.92 6.91 -2.63
CA MET A 143 -13.75 5.78 -2.24
C MET A 143 -13.72 5.49 -0.74
N ARG A 144 -12.57 5.66 -0.08
CA ARG A 144 -12.47 5.57 1.39
C ARG A 144 -13.37 6.60 2.09
N LEU A 145 -13.45 7.82 1.53
CA LEU A 145 -14.22 8.93 2.09
C LEU A 145 -15.74 8.80 1.85
N SER A 146 -16.19 7.92 0.96
CA SER A 146 -17.54 7.92 0.39
C SER A 146 -18.68 7.89 1.42
N ASN A 147 -18.46 7.29 2.60
CA ASN A 147 -19.47 7.26 3.67
C ASN A 147 -19.38 8.46 4.62
N ALA A 148 -18.18 9.01 4.83
CA ALA A 148 -17.94 10.08 5.79
C ALA A 148 -18.18 11.48 5.18
N ASN A 149 -17.82 11.67 3.90
CA ASN A 149 -18.12 12.87 3.14
C ASN A 149 -18.46 12.51 1.68
N PRO A 150 -19.71 12.09 1.42
CA PRO A 150 -20.13 11.63 0.10
C PRO A 150 -19.95 12.68 -1.00
N GLY A 151 -20.21 13.96 -0.71
CA GLY A 151 -20.13 15.02 -1.71
C GLY A 151 -18.70 15.27 -2.21
N LEU A 152 -17.72 15.28 -1.30
CA LEU A 152 -16.32 15.41 -1.69
C LEU A 152 -15.83 14.15 -2.43
N ALA A 153 -16.26 12.97 -1.99
CA ALA A 153 -15.95 11.72 -2.67
C ALA A 153 -16.49 11.72 -4.11
N GLU A 154 -17.77 12.04 -4.31
CA GLU A 154 -18.42 12.11 -5.62
C GLU A 154 -17.69 13.08 -6.56
N GLN A 155 -17.34 14.28 -6.07
CA GLN A 155 -16.58 15.27 -6.83
C GLN A 155 -15.28 14.67 -7.37
N HIS A 156 -14.48 14.03 -6.51
CA HIS A 156 -13.18 13.49 -6.91
C HIS A 156 -13.29 12.23 -7.76
N VAL A 157 -14.27 11.35 -7.49
CA VAL A 157 -14.56 10.17 -8.33
C VAL A 157 -14.97 10.61 -9.73
N ALA A 158 -15.89 11.57 -9.86
CA ALA A 158 -16.33 12.07 -11.16
C ALA A 158 -15.18 12.73 -11.94
N ALA A 159 -14.35 13.53 -11.26
CA ALA A 159 -13.19 14.18 -11.88
C ALA A 159 -12.16 13.17 -12.40
N VAL A 160 -11.88 12.11 -11.62
CA VAL A 160 -10.84 11.13 -11.95
C VAL A 160 -11.30 10.04 -12.93
N SER A 161 -12.62 9.81 -13.06
CA SER A 161 -13.18 8.76 -13.93
C SER A 161 -12.86 8.94 -15.42
N SER A 162 -12.47 10.13 -15.84
CA SER A 162 -12.07 10.44 -17.22
C SER A 162 -10.55 10.53 -17.43
N GLN A 163 -9.78 10.31 -16.37
CA GLN A 163 -8.32 10.43 -16.37
C GLN A 163 -7.63 9.07 -16.59
N PRO A 164 -6.35 9.05 -17.01
CA PRO A 164 -5.56 7.83 -17.02
C PRO A 164 -5.48 7.21 -15.62
N LEU A 165 -5.80 5.92 -15.53
CA LEU A 165 -5.74 5.11 -14.32
C LEU A 165 -4.85 3.89 -14.57
N ILE A 166 -4.48 3.17 -13.52
CA ILE A 166 -3.83 1.87 -13.63
C ILE A 166 -4.86 0.87 -14.17
N GLU A 167 -4.65 0.37 -15.38
CA GLU A 167 -5.61 -0.53 -16.07
C GLU A 167 -5.05 -1.92 -16.34
N ALA A 168 -3.73 -2.07 -16.43
CA ALA A 168 -3.07 -3.35 -16.63
C ALA A 168 -2.04 -3.65 -15.54
N ASN A 169 -1.66 -4.93 -15.41
CA ASN A 169 -0.64 -5.35 -14.45
C ASN A 169 0.74 -4.71 -14.70
N ALA A 170 1.00 -4.25 -15.93
CA ALA A 170 2.22 -3.54 -16.28
C ALA A 170 2.28 -2.14 -15.64
N ASP A 171 1.12 -1.55 -15.35
CA ASP A 171 0.98 -0.21 -14.78
C ASP A 171 0.93 -0.23 -13.23
N ASN A 172 1.07 -1.41 -12.62
CA ASN A 172 0.95 -1.57 -11.17
C ASN A 172 2.03 -0.77 -10.45
N ALA A 173 1.63 0.01 -9.44
CA ALA A 173 2.56 0.65 -8.53
C ALA A 173 3.13 -0.41 -7.59
N ARG A 174 4.37 -0.83 -7.84
CA ARG A 174 5.07 -1.81 -7.02
C ARG A 174 6.54 -1.44 -6.89
N MET A 175 7.12 -1.79 -5.75
CA MET A 175 8.57 -1.84 -5.62
C MET A 175 9.01 -3.26 -5.95
N LEU A 176 9.80 -3.36 -7.03
CA LEU A 176 10.42 -4.62 -7.42
C LEU A 176 11.39 -5.08 -6.34
N HIS A 177 11.37 -6.37 -6.04
CA HIS A 177 12.37 -6.93 -5.15
C HIS A 177 13.75 -6.89 -5.83
N ILE A 178 14.73 -6.29 -5.15
CA ILE A 178 16.15 -6.36 -5.50
C ILE A 178 16.79 -7.40 -4.59
N THR A 179 17.53 -8.36 -5.15
CA THR A 179 18.23 -9.37 -4.35
C THR A 179 19.31 -8.70 -3.49
N GLY A 180 19.24 -8.84 -2.16
CA GLY A 180 20.15 -8.20 -1.21
C GLY A 180 19.88 -8.61 0.23
N ASP A 181 20.55 -7.96 1.19
CA ASP A 181 20.21 -8.11 2.62
C ASP A 181 18.75 -7.67 2.83
N GLN A 182 17.97 -8.39 3.63
CA GLN A 182 16.54 -8.12 3.88
C GLN A 182 16.22 -6.72 4.46
N PHE A 183 17.25 -5.95 4.84
CA PHE A 183 17.15 -4.56 5.28
C PHE A 183 17.73 -3.55 4.29
N ASP A 184 18.21 -4.00 3.13
CA ASP A 184 18.74 -3.16 2.06
C ASP A 184 17.61 -2.52 1.22
N VAL A 185 17.92 -1.41 0.56
CA VAL A 185 16.96 -0.65 -0.26
C VAL A 185 16.49 -1.54 -1.42
N GLY A 186 15.17 -1.67 -1.57
CA GLY A 186 14.56 -2.51 -2.61
C GLY A 186 14.36 -3.98 -2.20
N THR A 187 14.72 -4.39 -0.97
CA THR A 187 14.30 -5.70 -0.46
C THR A 187 12.89 -5.64 0.14
N ASN A 188 12.06 -6.62 -0.17
CA ASN A 188 10.71 -6.71 0.43
C ASN A 188 10.80 -7.28 1.85
N GLY A 189 11.23 -6.45 2.80
CA GLY A 189 11.26 -6.79 4.22
C GLY A 189 9.88 -7.11 4.83
N SER A 190 8.78 -6.82 4.13
CA SER A 190 7.41 -7.10 4.62
C SER A 190 7.09 -8.59 4.68
N ASN A 191 7.71 -9.38 3.80
CA ASN A 191 7.55 -10.83 3.78
C ASN A 191 8.59 -11.56 4.66
N ALA A 192 9.61 -10.86 5.17
CA ALA A 192 10.61 -11.46 6.06
C ALA A 192 9.99 -12.11 7.32
N PRO A 193 9.00 -11.51 8.02
CA PRO A 193 8.30 -12.18 9.09
C PRO A 193 7.46 -13.38 8.61
N ILE A 194 7.01 -13.39 7.36
CA ILE A 194 6.24 -14.51 6.81
C ILE A 194 7.15 -15.72 6.55
N VAL A 195 8.38 -15.47 6.07
CA VAL A 195 9.32 -16.50 5.61
C VAL A 195 10.34 -16.93 6.67
N ALA A 196 10.94 -15.99 7.41
CA ALA A 196 12.19 -16.25 8.15
C ALA A 196 12.00 -16.58 9.65
N GLU A 197 10.98 -16.06 10.32
CA GLU A 197 10.95 -16.08 11.79
C GLU A 197 9.69 -16.71 12.43
N PHE A 198 8.66 -17.03 11.65
CA PHE A 198 7.38 -17.45 12.22
C PHE A 198 6.76 -18.61 11.43
N ASN A 199 7.29 -19.83 11.60
CA ASN A 199 6.66 -21.11 11.22
C ASN A 199 5.28 -21.36 11.92
N GLY A 200 4.52 -20.31 12.20
CA GLY A 200 3.16 -20.31 12.73
C GLY A 200 2.29 -19.20 12.16
N ASN A 201 2.60 -18.69 10.96
CA ASN A 201 1.66 -17.89 10.20
C ASN A 201 0.72 -18.82 9.43
N TYR A 202 -0.58 -18.73 9.69
CA TYR A 202 -1.60 -19.55 9.02
C TYR A 202 -2.55 -18.67 8.22
N ILE A 203 -3.09 -19.22 7.14
CA ILE A 203 -4.21 -18.62 6.44
C ILE A 203 -5.41 -18.60 7.38
N SER A 204 -6.11 -17.47 7.47
CA SER A 204 -7.29 -17.37 8.36
C SER A 204 -8.46 -18.19 7.84
N ALA A 205 -9.30 -18.70 8.73
CA ALA A 205 -10.55 -19.37 8.36
C ALA A 205 -11.46 -18.46 7.50
N SER A 206 -11.41 -17.14 7.72
CA SER A 206 -12.15 -16.18 6.89
C SER A 206 -11.63 -16.11 5.46
N MET A 207 -10.30 -16.04 5.26
CA MET A 207 -9.72 -16.08 3.92
C MET A 207 -9.97 -17.44 3.26
N MET A 208 -9.82 -18.52 4.03
CA MET A 208 -10.06 -19.87 3.51
C MET A 208 -11.50 -20.04 3.05
N GLY A 209 -12.49 -19.56 3.80
CA GLY A 209 -13.89 -19.61 3.41
C GLY A 209 -14.26 -18.70 2.23
N LEU A 210 -13.38 -17.80 1.79
CA LEU A 210 -13.53 -17.05 0.53
C LEU A 210 -12.92 -17.79 -0.67
N LEU A 211 -11.98 -18.71 -0.42
CA LEU A 211 -11.26 -19.45 -1.46
C LEU A 211 -11.79 -20.86 -1.66
N VAL A 212 -12.29 -21.49 -0.60
CA VAL A 212 -12.92 -22.81 -0.62
C VAL A 212 -14.43 -22.59 -0.67
N ASN A 213 -15.04 -22.87 -1.82
CA ASN A 213 -16.46 -22.60 -2.05
C ASN A 213 -17.34 -23.77 -1.61
N ASP A 214 -16.92 -25.00 -1.89
CA ASP A 214 -17.59 -26.22 -1.45
C ASP A 214 -16.55 -27.29 -1.08
N ALA A 215 -16.47 -27.63 0.21
CA ALA A 215 -15.58 -28.69 0.69
C ALA A 215 -15.91 -30.08 0.09
N ALA A 216 -17.08 -30.25 -0.54
CA ALA A 216 -17.47 -31.46 -1.23
C ALA A 216 -17.09 -31.49 -2.73
N ASP A 217 -16.75 -30.35 -3.34
CA ASP A 217 -16.33 -30.25 -4.75
C ASP A 217 -15.17 -29.27 -4.94
N ALA A 218 -13.94 -29.80 -4.90
CA ALA A 218 -12.72 -29.03 -5.11
C ALA A 218 -12.63 -28.39 -6.52
N ALA A 219 -13.51 -28.75 -7.47
CA ALA A 219 -13.56 -28.09 -8.78
C ALA A 219 -14.21 -26.70 -8.72
N ASP A 220 -14.98 -26.40 -7.68
CA ASP A 220 -15.63 -25.10 -7.45
C ASP A 220 -14.78 -24.14 -6.59
N ASP A 221 -13.65 -24.62 -6.04
CA ASP A 221 -12.72 -23.78 -5.29
C ASP A 221 -12.09 -22.69 -6.16
N ASP A 222 -11.80 -21.53 -5.55
CA ASP A 222 -11.15 -20.43 -6.24
C ASP A 222 -9.81 -20.91 -6.82
N PRO A 223 -9.55 -20.73 -8.13
CA PRO A 223 -8.33 -21.22 -8.76
C PRO A 223 -7.05 -20.59 -8.20
N ARG A 224 -7.17 -19.51 -7.40
CA ARG A 224 -6.07 -18.88 -6.67
C ARG A 224 -5.79 -19.52 -5.32
N LEU A 225 -6.59 -20.48 -4.86
CA LEU A 225 -6.35 -21.23 -3.62
C LEU A 225 -4.90 -21.75 -3.50
N PRO A 226 -4.34 -22.47 -4.49
CA PRO A 226 -2.94 -22.92 -4.43
C PRO A 226 -1.91 -21.79 -4.59
N VAL A 227 -2.31 -20.58 -4.99
CA VAL A 227 -1.44 -19.39 -4.98
C VAL A 227 -1.32 -18.83 -3.56
N TYR A 228 -2.41 -18.85 -2.80
CA TYR A 228 -2.43 -18.27 -1.46
C TYR A 228 -2.02 -19.25 -0.35
N ALA A 229 -2.35 -20.53 -0.49
CA ALA A 229 -2.25 -21.49 0.61
C ALA A 229 -1.50 -22.77 0.20
N LEU A 230 -0.77 -23.33 1.16
CA LEU A 230 -0.34 -24.73 1.14
C LEU A 230 -1.40 -25.57 1.87
N PRO A 231 -1.66 -26.81 1.42
CA PRO A 231 -2.45 -27.74 2.22
C PRO A 231 -1.75 -28.01 3.56
N ASN A 232 -2.52 -28.38 4.57
CA ASN A 232 -2.01 -28.83 5.85
C ASN A 232 -1.35 -30.23 5.74
N ALA A 233 -0.91 -30.82 6.85
CA ALA A 233 -0.22 -32.12 6.83
C ALA A 233 -1.11 -33.29 6.36
N ALA A 234 -2.44 -33.16 6.46
CA ALA A 234 -3.41 -34.14 5.96
C ALA A 234 -3.72 -33.97 4.46
N GLY A 235 -3.22 -32.91 3.82
CA GLY A 235 -3.52 -32.58 2.43
C GLY A 235 -4.73 -31.65 2.25
N ASP A 236 -5.30 -31.14 3.34
CA ASP A 236 -6.53 -30.34 3.34
C ASP A 236 -6.24 -28.83 3.41
N TYR A 237 -7.12 -28.03 2.83
CA TYR A 237 -7.09 -26.56 2.95
C TYR A 237 -7.91 -26.11 4.14
N VAL A 238 -7.25 -25.83 5.27
CA VAL A 238 -7.91 -25.52 6.55
C VAL A 238 -7.38 -24.20 7.10
N GLY A 239 -8.24 -23.19 7.18
CA GLY A 239 -7.87 -21.90 7.77
C GLY A 239 -7.95 -21.89 9.30
N LEU A 240 -7.07 -21.14 9.94
CA LEU A 240 -7.08 -20.95 11.40
C LEU A 240 -8.15 -19.92 11.80
N PRO A 241 -9.08 -20.22 12.73
CA PRO A 241 -10.03 -19.22 13.22
C PRO A 241 -9.35 -18.01 13.86
N ASN A 242 -9.81 -16.80 13.52
CA ASN A 242 -9.29 -15.57 14.09
C ASN A 242 -9.57 -15.50 15.60
N GLY A 243 -8.58 -15.06 16.40
CA GLY A 243 -8.74 -14.92 17.85
C GLY A 243 -8.83 -16.23 18.65
N SER A 244 -8.55 -17.39 18.05
CA SER A 244 -8.63 -18.69 18.73
C SER A 244 -7.64 -18.87 19.87
N GLY A 245 -6.60 -18.04 19.98
CA GLY A 245 -5.51 -18.20 20.95
C GLY A 245 -4.59 -19.38 20.64
N ALA A 246 -4.78 -20.05 19.50
CA ALA A 246 -3.89 -21.12 19.04
C ALA A 246 -2.47 -20.58 18.87
N LEU A 247 -1.50 -21.30 19.42
CA LEU A 247 -0.09 -20.89 19.41
C LEU A 247 0.63 -21.43 18.16
N ILE A 248 1.75 -20.78 17.83
CA ILE A 248 2.75 -21.31 16.89
C ILE A 248 3.11 -22.74 17.34
N GLY A 249 2.93 -23.74 16.49
CA GLY A 249 3.21 -25.16 16.81
C GLY A 249 2.01 -26.13 16.77
N GLU A 250 0.76 -25.67 16.66
CA GLU A 250 -0.37 -26.56 16.27
C GLU A 250 -0.37 -26.90 14.75
N GLY A 251 0.76 -26.64 14.09
CA GLY A 251 0.90 -26.31 12.67
C GLY A 251 0.77 -27.44 11.66
N GLU A 252 0.30 -28.61 12.07
CA GLU A 252 -0.07 -29.68 11.14
C GLU A 252 -1.55 -29.62 10.76
N SER A 253 -2.39 -28.94 11.57
CA SER A 253 -3.84 -28.90 11.35
C SER A 253 -4.29 -27.81 10.39
N PHE A 254 -3.48 -26.77 10.16
CA PHE A 254 -3.88 -25.57 9.43
C PHE A 254 -2.95 -25.25 8.25
N SER A 255 -3.53 -24.68 7.21
CA SER A 255 -2.84 -24.25 6.00
C SER A 255 -1.92 -23.06 6.26
N LEU A 256 -0.71 -23.16 5.75
CA LEU A 256 0.28 -22.09 5.72
C LEU A 256 0.11 -21.22 4.47
N PRO A 257 0.52 -19.95 4.49
CA PRO A 257 0.71 -19.17 3.27
C PRO A 257 1.65 -19.88 2.30
N ASN A 258 1.34 -19.87 1.00
CA ASN A 258 2.23 -20.45 0.00
C ASN A 258 3.39 -19.49 -0.35
N TYR A 259 4.51 -19.67 0.36
CA TYR A 259 5.77 -19.01 0.08
C TYR A 259 6.73 -19.86 -0.77
N GLN A 260 6.34 -21.09 -1.15
CA GLN A 260 7.25 -22.08 -1.75
C GLN A 260 7.13 -22.16 -3.27
N SER A 261 5.92 -22.00 -3.81
CA SER A 261 5.66 -22.23 -5.24
C SER A 261 4.57 -21.34 -5.77
N HIS A 262 4.62 -21.06 -7.08
CA HIS A 262 3.54 -20.42 -7.81
C HIS A 262 3.10 -21.37 -8.93
N PRO A 263 1.81 -21.74 -9.04
CA PRO A 263 1.31 -22.72 -10.02
C PRO A 263 1.71 -22.43 -11.48
N ASN A 264 1.87 -21.15 -11.83
CA ASN A 264 2.25 -20.71 -13.18
C ASN A 264 3.73 -20.32 -13.34
N GLY A 265 4.62 -20.70 -12.41
CA GLY A 265 6.07 -20.51 -12.57
C GLY A 265 6.60 -19.09 -12.31
N GLY A 266 5.98 -18.32 -11.40
CA GLY A 266 6.44 -17.01 -10.95
C GLY A 266 6.92 -17.00 -9.49
N THR A 267 7.28 -15.82 -8.97
CA THR A 267 7.62 -15.65 -7.56
C THR A 267 6.37 -15.84 -6.68
N PRO A 268 6.41 -16.71 -5.66
CA PRO A 268 5.29 -16.88 -4.73
C PRO A 268 4.96 -15.56 -4.02
N LEU A 269 3.68 -15.26 -3.83
CA LEU A 269 3.23 -13.99 -3.24
C LEU A 269 3.81 -13.73 -1.84
N PHE A 270 4.03 -14.80 -1.09
CA PHE A 270 4.53 -14.77 0.28
C PHE A 270 6.03 -15.06 0.40
N ALA A 271 6.74 -15.21 -0.73
CA ALA A 271 8.19 -15.37 -0.74
C ALA A 271 8.90 -14.04 -0.36
N LEU A 272 10.14 -14.14 0.12
CA LEU A 272 10.94 -12.97 0.50
C LEU A 272 11.24 -12.08 -0.72
N GLU A 273 11.33 -12.72 -1.89
CA GLU A 273 11.62 -12.15 -3.18
C GLU A 273 10.39 -11.56 -3.88
N ALA A 274 9.21 -11.61 -3.26
CA ALA A 274 7.99 -11.06 -3.85
C ALA A 274 8.06 -9.52 -3.88
N ASP A 275 7.54 -8.92 -4.95
CA ASP A 275 7.44 -7.46 -5.05
C ASP A 275 6.50 -6.89 -3.98
N ALA A 276 6.79 -5.68 -3.50
CA ALA A 276 5.88 -4.95 -2.62
C ALA A 276 4.86 -4.18 -3.47
N MET A 277 3.60 -4.57 -3.41
CA MET A 277 2.51 -3.92 -4.15
C MET A 277 1.96 -2.72 -3.37
N PHE A 278 1.89 -1.55 -4.01
CA PHE A 278 1.30 -0.33 -3.44
C PHE A 278 -0.12 -0.08 -3.93
N LEU A 279 -0.37 -0.31 -5.23
CA LEU A 279 -1.69 -0.22 -5.85
C LEU A 279 -1.70 -1.03 -7.16
N SER A 280 -2.73 -1.87 -7.34
CA SER A 280 -2.83 -2.77 -8.49
C SER A 280 -4.01 -2.44 -9.40
N ALA A 281 -3.91 -2.84 -10.67
CA ALA A 281 -4.99 -2.76 -11.65
C ALA A 281 -6.26 -3.49 -11.17
N ALA A 282 -6.10 -4.63 -10.48
CA ALA A 282 -7.23 -5.37 -9.92
C ALA A 282 -7.96 -4.54 -8.85
N GLU A 283 -7.22 -3.88 -7.96
CA GLU A 283 -7.82 -2.98 -6.97
C GLU A 283 -8.54 -1.80 -7.63
N VAL A 284 -7.91 -1.15 -8.60
CA VAL A 284 -8.53 -0.04 -9.35
C VAL A 284 -9.81 -0.50 -10.07
N ALA A 285 -9.83 -1.70 -10.64
CA ALA A 285 -11.02 -2.26 -11.27
C ALA A 285 -12.16 -2.45 -10.26
N PHE A 286 -11.88 -2.95 -9.05
CA PHE A 286 -12.88 -3.07 -7.99
C PHE A 286 -13.37 -1.70 -7.47
N LEU A 287 -12.47 -0.72 -7.33
CA LEU A 287 -12.84 0.65 -6.96
C LEU A 287 -13.78 1.28 -8.00
N LYS A 288 -13.47 1.13 -9.29
CA LYS A 288 -14.34 1.58 -10.41
C LYS A 288 -15.70 0.87 -10.36
N ALA A 289 -15.72 -0.45 -10.14
CA ALA A 289 -16.96 -1.20 -10.06
C ALA A 289 -17.83 -0.76 -8.86
N GLU A 290 -17.22 -0.56 -7.68
CA GLU A 290 -17.93 -0.08 -6.50
C GLU A 290 -18.47 1.33 -6.69
N ALA A 291 -17.70 2.24 -7.29
CA ALA A 291 -18.16 3.58 -7.64
C ALA A 291 -19.43 3.53 -8.50
N VAL A 292 -19.44 2.71 -9.55
CA VAL A 292 -20.62 2.54 -10.42
C VAL A 292 -21.83 1.97 -9.67
N VAL A 293 -21.62 1.02 -8.75
CA VAL A 293 -22.72 0.41 -7.96
C VAL A 293 -23.33 1.42 -6.98
N ARG A 294 -22.52 2.33 -6.44
CA ARG A 294 -22.97 3.34 -5.48
C ARG A 294 -23.66 4.54 -6.14
N GLY A 295 -23.42 4.77 -7.44
CA GLY A 295 -23.90 5.93 -8.19
C GLY A 295 -23.06 7.16 -7.93
#